data_AF-A0A1H6V2C3-F1
#
_entry.id   AF-A0A1H6V2C3-F1
#
_cell.length_a   1.000
_cell.length_b   1.000
_cell.length_c   1.000
_cell.angle_alpha   90.00
_cell.angle_beta   90.00
_cell.angle_gamma   90.00
#
_symmetry.space_group_name_H-M   'P 1'
#
loop_
_entity.id
_entity.type
_entity.pdbx_description
1 polymer ?
#
loop_
_entity_poly.entity_id
_entity_poly.type
_entity_poly.pdbx_seq_one_letter_code
_entity_poly.pdbx_strand_id
1 'polypeptide(L)'
;MARRLVGNTPHRTRLAAALVAALLGVPTSLVVAVQPAAAAATGTITGLGGKCVDIAAANSANGTQVQLYACNGTTAQQWTVADDGTIRSLGKCLDVAAASTANGARVQIYDCNGTGAQRWSAGGGQLVNPNSGKCLDATGQSSADGTPLQLWTCTGGANQTWTLPTGGTPPPSTGFVHPGVHVSRGQLDFVRGRVQAGAQPWTSAFNQMMNSRYASLTRTPAPRAVVECGSYSNPNNGCTDEREDAIAAYTHALAWYLTGDSRYAQKSIEIMDAWSATITSHTGSNGPLQTGWAGSVWPRAAEIIRYTYSSWPNATRFATMLRNVYLPVVRNGSGSNGNWELTMMEAAVGIAVFLEDRGAYDAAVTRFLNRARAFIYLPSDGELPYTVPGSGLTTRTQIINYWHGQSTFVAGLAQETCRDFTHTGYGISAISHVAETSRIQGRDLYPQVGERLRHALGFHSTYQLGEPAPGWLCGGNLTRGLGPITEIGYNAMANRLGNSMTNTRTLTLQQRPAGSNNLFVAWETLTHGDNIS
;
A
#
# COMPACT_ATOMS: atom_id res chain seq x y z
N MET A 1 -74.19 -15.30 66.57
CA MET A 1 -74.41 -14.57 65.30
C MET A 1 -73.04 -14.03 64.90
N ALA A 2 -72.35 -14.47 63.83
CA ALA A 2 -72.70 -14.46 62.40
C ALA A 2 -72.77 -13.02 61.84
N ARG A 3 -71.99 -12.56 60.83
CA ARG A 3 -70.93 -13.15 59.97
C ARG A 3 -69.72 -12.14 59.91
N ARG A 4 -68.44 -12.54 59.68
CA ARG A 4 -67.77 -13.03 58.44
C ARG A 4 -67.88 -12.00 57.29
N LEU A 5 -66.87 -11.66 56.48
CA LEU A 5 -65.52 -12.22 56.15
C LEU A 5 -64.46 -11.07 56.25
N VAL A 6 -63.16 -11.12 55.92
CA VAL A 6 -62.07 -12.07 55.51
C VAL A 6 -60.72 -11.40 55.99
N GLY A 7 -59.46 -11.86 55.95
CA GLY A 7 -58.67 -12.81 55.15
C GLY A 7 -57.73 -12.04 54.18
N ASN A 8 -56.42 -12.24 54.02
CA ASN A 8 -55.45 -13.28 54.45
C ASN A 8 -54.05 -12.59 54.55
N THR A 9 -53.26 -12.69 55.64
CA THR A 9 -52.32 -13.77 56.08
C THR A 9 -51.15 -14.10 55.12
N PRO A 10 -49.95 -14.52 55.60
CA PRO A 10 -49.34 -14.33 56.94
C PRO A 10 -47.79 -14.11 56.97
N HIS A 11 -47.27 -13.86 58.19
CA HIS A 11 -45.98 -14.31 58.81
C HIS A 11 -44.89 -14.99 57.94
N ARG A 12 -43.58 -14.79 58.23
CA ARG A 12 -42.90 -15.29 59.46
C ARG A 12 -41.67 -14.50 59.95
N THR A 13 -41.22 -14.87 61.15
CA THR A 13 -40.29 -14.17 62.05
C THR A 13 -38.81 -14.53 61.86
N ARG A 14 -37.95 -13.70 62.45
CA ARG A 14 -36.48 -13.78 62.47
C ARG A 14 -35.94 -14.97 63.30
N LEU A 15 -34.74 -15.43 62.96
CA LEU A 15 -33.71 -15.90 63.90
C LEU A 15 -32.31 -15.68 63.28
N ALA A 16 -31.25 -15.75 64.08
CA ALA A 16 -29.94 -15.17 63.76
C ALA A 16 -28.88 -16.20 63.29
N ALA A 17 -27.84 -15.70 62.61
CA ALA A 17 -26.58 -16.38 62.32
C ALA A 17 -25.39 -15.41 62.50
N ALA A 18 -24.19 -15.93 62.75
CA ALA A 18 -23.04 -15.16 63.22
C ALA A 18 -22.21 -14.48 62.12
N LEU A 19 -21.40 -13.47 62.51
CA LEU A 19 -20.35 -12.93 61.66
C LEU A 19 -19.21 -13.96 61.48
N VAL A 20 -18.82 -14.19 60.24
CA VAL A 20 -17.50 -14.73 59.88
C VAL A 20 -16.88 -13.76 58.86
N ALA A 21 -15.73 -13.19 59.19
CA ALA A 21 -15.04 -12.24 58.33
C ALA A 21 -14.25 -12.98 57.24
N ALA A 22 -14.90 -13.25 56.11
CA ALA A 22 -14.23 -13.77 54.91
C ALA A 22 -13.59 -12.62 54.12
N LEU A 23 -12.26 -12.61 54.03
CA LEU A 23 -11.51 -11.73 53.11
C LEU A 23 -11.73 -12.19 51.66
N LEU A 24 -12.80 -11.69 51.04
CA LEU A 24 -13.00 -11.81 49.60
C LEU A 24 -12.01 -10.91 48.86
N GLY A 25 -10.81 -11.44 48.61
CA GLY A 25 -9.89 -10.85 47.65
C GLY A 25 -10.58 -10.76 46.28
N VAL A 26 -10.63 -9.55 45.71
CA VAL A 26 -11.19 -9.35 44.37
C VAL A 26 -10.37 -10.21 43.39
N PRO A 27 -10.99 -11.12 42.61
CA PRO A 27 -10.26 -11.82 41.57
C PRO A 27 -9.82 -10.79 40.53
N THR A 28 -8.51 -10.53 40.48
CA THR A 28 -7.91 -9.80 39.36
C THR A 28 -8.05 -10.68 38.12
N SER A 29 -9.13 -10.50 37.38
CA SER A 29 -9.35 -11.17 36.10
C SER A 29 -8.14 -10.93 35.22
N LEU A 30 -7.34 -11.97 34.98
CA LEU A 30 -6.33 -11.92 33.94
C LEU A 30 -7.07 -11.69 32.63
N VAL A 31 -6.95 -10.49 32.09
CA VAL A 31 -7.25 -10.24 30.68
C VAL A 31 -6.17 -10.98 29.91
N VAL A 32 -6.44 -12.25 29.61
CA VAL A 32 -5.69 -13.00 28.61
C VAL A 32 -5.88 -12.26 27.30
N ALA A 33 -4.90 -11.44 26.95
CA ALA A 33 -4.86 -10.76 25.67
C ALA A 33 -4.80 -11.84 24.60
N VAL A 34 -5.94 -12.11 23.96
CA VAL A 34 -6.00 -12.91 22.74
C VAL A 34 -5.17 -12.16 21.72
N GLN A 35 -3.94 -12.62 21.50
CA GLN A 35 -3.12 -12.14 20.40
C GLN A 35 -3.93 -12.33 19.11
N PRO A 36 -4.04 -11.32 18.24
CA PRO A 36 -4.63 -11.53 16.92
C PRO A 36 -3.81 -12.63 16.23
N ALA A 37 -4.49 -13.60 15.62
CA ALA A 37 -3.82 -14.66 14.88
C ALA A 37 -2.89 -14.02 13.84
N ALA A 38 -1.62 -14.42 13.84
CA ALA A 38 -0.69 -14.02 12.79
C ALA A 38 -1.22 -14.56 11.45
N ALA A 39 -1.40 -13.69 10.47
CA ALA A 39 -1.99 -14.06 9.19
C ALA A 39 -1.05 -14.93 8.36
N ALA A 40 -1.63 -15.86 7.59
CA ALA A 40 -0.93 -16.80 6.71
C ALA A 40 0.12 -16.11 5.84
N ALA A 41 1.40 -16.36 6.15
CA ALA A 41 2.53 -15.59 5.66
C ALA A 41 3.16 -16.26 4.45
N THR A 42 3.32 -15.53 3.35
CA THR A 42 3.95 -16.06 2.11
C THR A 42 5.26 -15.35 1.81
N GLY A 43 6.32 -16.12 1.58
CA GLY A 43 7.65 -15.62 1.27
C GLY A 43 8.70 -16.74 1.26
N THR A 44 9.98 -16.39 1.35
CA THR A 44 11.04 -17.39 1.51
C THR A 44 11.12 -17.89 2.95
N ILE A 45 11.26 -19.20 3.14
CA ILE A 45 11.82 -19.77 4.38
C ILE A 45 13.33 -19.87 4.17
N THR A 46 14.13 -19.31 5.08
CA THR A 46 15.60 -19.38 5.02
C THR A 46 16.18 -20.11 6.22
N GLY A 47 17.32 -20.75 6.03
CA GLY A 47 18.00 -21.53 7.08
C GLY A 47 19.52 -21.45 6.98
N LEU A 48 20.18 -22.58 7.21
CA LEU A 48 21.64 -22.67 7.29
C LEU A 48 22.36 -22.02 6.11
N GLY A 49 23.35 -21.17 6.41
CA GLY A 49 24.11 -20.42 5.41
C GLY A 49 23.32 -19.35 4.65
N GLY A 50 22.14 -18.95 5.14
CA GLY A 50 21.25 -18.00 4.46
C GLY A 50 20.58 -18.58 3.21
N LYS A 51 20.62 -19.90 3.03
CA LYS A 51 20.00 -20.60 1.90
C LYS A 51 18.48 -20.67 2.08
N CYS A 52 17.76 -20.67 0.96
CA CYS A 52 16.32 -20.80 0.91
C CYS A 52 15.90 -22.28 0.91
N VAL A 53 14.75 -22.58 1.53
CA VAL A 53 14.03 -23.85 1.35
C VAL A 53 13.46 -23.88 -0.07
N ASP A 54 13.83 -24.90 -0.83
CA ASP A 54 13.72 -24.93 -2.29
C ASP A 54 13.13 -26.27 -2.77
N ILE A 55 12.21 -26.22 -3.73
CA ILE A 55 11.69 -27.41 -4.43
C ILE A 55 12.69 -27.78 -5.53
N ALA A 56 13.29 -28.97 -5.43
CA ALA A 56 14.38 -29.39 -6.30
C ALA A 56 14.01 -29.27 -7.80
N ALA A 57 14.83 -28.50 -8.53
CA ALA A 57 14.65 -28.17 -9.95
C ALA A 57 13.27 -27.55 -10.31
N ALA A 58 12.59 -26.91 -9.33
CA ALA A 58 11.23 -26.40 -9.43
C ALA A 58 10.17 -27.44 -9.87
N ASN A 59 10.47 -28.73 -9.72
CA ASN A 59 9.63 -29.81 -10.21
C ASN A 59 8.36 -29.98 -9.35
N SER A 60 7.20 -29.58 -9.89
CA SER A 60 5.90 -29.64 -9.21
C SER A 60 5.28 -31.05 -9.11
N ALA A 61 6.02 -32.12 -9.43
CA ALA A 61 5.56 -33.50 -9.20
C ALA A 61 5.38 -33.84 -7.71
N ASN A 62 4.45 -34.76 -7.41
CA ASN A 62 4.37 -35.36 -6.08
C ASN A 62 5.65 -36.14 -5.76
N GLY A 63 6.16 -35.94 -4.55
CA GLY A 63 7.37 -36.59 -4.06
C GLY A 63 8.67 -35.88 -4.43
N THR A 64 8.66 -34.72 -5.12
CA THR A 64 9.88 -33.93 -5.36
C THR A 64 10.55 -33.57 -4.03
N GLN A 65 11.87 -33.78 -3.96
CA GLN A 65 12.70 -33.47 -2.80
C GLN A 65 12.67 -31.97 -2.49
N VAL A 66 12.54 -31.62 -1.20
CA VAL A 66 12.82 -30.25 -0.73
C VAL A 66 14.27 -30.18 -0.25
N GLN A 67 14.97 -29.11 -0.60
CA GLN A 67 16.42 -28.93 -0.41
C GLN A 67 16.74 -27.52 0.12
N LEU A 68 18.00 -27.29 0.52
CA LEU A 68 18.57 -25.95 0.55
C LEU A 68 19.08 -25.57 -0.84
N TYR A 69 18.79 -24.34 -1.27
CA TYR A 69 19.38 -23.74 -2.46
C TYR A 69 19.60 -22.23 -2.29
N ALA A 70 20.46 -21.65 -3.12
CA ALA A 70 20.70 -20.22 -3.17
C ALA A 70 19.38 -19.48 -3.43
N CYS A 71 19.10 -18.46 -2.63
CA CYS A 71 17.88 -17.69 -2.78
C CYS A 71 17.86 -17.00 -4.16
N ASN A 72 16.96 -17.45 -5.02
CA ASN A 72 16.88 -17.11 -6.45
C ASN A 72 15.55 -16.44 -6.84
N GLY A 73 14.63 -16.27 -5.87
CA GLY A 73 13.35 -15.58 -6.05
C GLY A 73 12.28 -16.36 -6.82
N THR A 74 12.58 -17.57 -7.31
CA THR A 74 11.59 -18.38 -8.04
C THR A 74 10.44 -18.86 -7.15
N THR A 75 9.31 -19.22 -7.77
CA THR A 75 8.14 -19.76 -7.06
C THR A 75 8.43 -21.05 -6.30
N ALA A 76 9.47 -21.80 -6.68
CA ALA A 76 9.97 -22.99 -5.97
C ALA A 76 10.54 -22.70 -4.57
N GLN A 77 10.76 -21.42 -4.24
CA GLN A 77 11.24 -20.95 -2.94
C GLN A 77 10.21 -20.08 -2.20
N GLN A 78 9.04 -19.83 -2.80
CA GLN A 78 7.95 -19.09 -2.17
C GLN A 78 7.04 -20.08 -1.43
N TRP A 79 6.98 -19.96 -0.12
CA TRP A 79 6.22 -20.81 0.78
C TRP A 79 5.19 -20.00 1.55
N THR A 80 3.93 -20.45 1.54
CA THR A 80 2.89 -19.97 2.44
C THR A 80 2.91 -20.82 3.72
N VAL A 81 3.27 -20.22 4.84
CA VAL A 81 3.04 -20.78 6.18
C VAL A 81 1.61 -20.44 6.56
N ALA A 82 0.73 -21.44 6.58
CA ALA A 82 -0.71 -21.24 6.77
C ALA A 82 -1.15 -21.48 8.22
N ASP A 83 -2.15 -20.71 8.66
CA ASP A 83 -2.71 -20.71 10.02
C ASP A 83 -3.32 -22.06 10.41
N ASP A 84 -3.68 -22.87 9.41
CA ASP A 84 -4.09 -24.26 9.61
C ASP A 84 -2.94 -25.21 9.94
N GLY A 85 -1.69 -24.76 10.05
CA GLY A 85 -0.52 -25.57 10.41
C GLY A 85 0.06 -26.38 9.26
N THR A 86 -0.21 -26.01 8.01
CA THR A 86 0.48 -26.55 6.82
C THR A 86 1.42 -25.49 6.23
N ILE A 87 2.45 -25.95 5.53
CA ILE A 87 3.39 -25.10 4.79
C ILE A 87 3.27 -25.47 3.31
N ARG A 88 3.08 -24.50 2.41
CA ARG A 88 2.63 -24.75 1.03
C ARG A 88 3.47 -24.04 -0.03
N SER A 89 3.75 -24.70 -1.14
CA SER A 89 4.35 -24.09 -2.33
C SER A 89 3.94 -24.87 -3.60
N LEU A 90 3.90 -24.19 -4.75
CA LEU A 90 3.43 -24.73 -6.05
C LEU A 90 2.06 -25.45 -5.98
N GLY A 91 1.17 -25.03 -5.07
CA GLY A 91 -0.14 -25.66 -4.83
C GLY A 91 -0.11 -26.95 -4.00
N LYS A 92 1.06 -27.36 -3.51
CA LYS A 92 1.30 -28.58 -2.73
C LYS A 92 1.75 -28.26 -1.31
N CYS A 93 1.68 -29.26 -0.42
CA CYS A 93 2.07 -29.17 0.97
C CYS A 93 3.49 -29.73 1.18
N LEU A 94 4.24 -29.12 2.12
CA LEU A 94 5.49 -29.62 2.67
C LEU A 94 5.19 -30.90 3.47
N ASP A 95 5.72 -32.02 3.00
CA ASP A 95 5.23 -33.37 3.33
C ASP A 95 6.39 -34.27 3.79
N VAL A 96 6.15 -35.07 4.82
CA VAL A 96 7.08 -36.10 5.30
C VAL A 96 6.76 -37.42 4.60
N ALA A 97 7.71 -37.94 3.81
CA ALA A 97 7.49 -39.10 2.96
C ALA A 97 6.95 -40.31 3.74
N ALA A 98 5.81 -40.84 3.27
CA ALA A 98 5.06 -41.94 3.87
C ALA A 98 4.70 -41.74 5.37
N ALA A 99 4.57 -40.49 5.84
CA ALA A 99 4.34 -40.13 7.24
C ALA A 99 5.39 -40.68 8.24
N SER A 100 6.60 -41.01 7.75
CA SER A 100 7.64 -41.67 8.52
C SER A 100 8.08 -40.84 9.74
N THR A 101 8.23 -41.50 10.88
CA THR A 101 8.66 -40.88 12.14
C THR A 101 10.15 -41.11 12.45
N ALA A 102 10.91 -41.69 11.52
CA ALA A 102 12.34 -41.96 11.66
C ALA A 102 13.21 -40.72 11.40
N ASN A 103 14.43 -40.72 11.97
CA ASN A 103 15.48 -39.81 11.55
C ASN A 103 15.93 -40.17 10.11
N GLY A 104 16.18 -39.17 9.28
CA GLY A 104 16.48 -39.37 7.86
C GLY A 104 15.25 -39.55 6.97
N ALA A 105 14.03 -39.37 7.49
CA ALA A 105 12.83 -39.36 6.65
C ALA A 105 12.85 -38.16 5.68
N ARG A 106 12.71 -38.44 4.38
CA ARG A 106 12.68 -37.44 3.30
C ARG A 106 11.57 -36.42 3.52
N VAL A 107 11.91 -35.12 3.42
CA VAL A 107 10.93 -34.05 3.27
C VAL A 107 10.78 -33.71 1.78
N GLN A 108 9.54 -33.63 1.33
CA GLN A 108 9.14 -33.53 -0.06
C GLN A 108 7.96 -32.56 -0.22
N ILE A 109 7.51 -32.34 -1.45
CA ILE A 109 6.15 -31.81 -1.70
C ILE A 109 5.18 -32.91 -2.06
N TYR A 110 3.94 -32.80 -1.63
CA TYR A 110 2.85 -33.70 -2.01
C TYR A 110 1.51 -32.94 -2.04
N ASP A 111 0.53 -33.44 -2.80
CA ASP A 111 -0.83 -32.89 -2.74
C ASP A 111 -1.35 -32.82 -1.29
N CYS A 112 -1.96 -31.69 -0.94
CA CYS A 112 -2.44 -31.45 0.40
C CYS A 112 -3.57 -32.43 0.76
N ASN A 113 -3.27 -33.40 1.61
CA ASN A 113 -4.09 -34.57 1.94
C ASN A 113 -4.60 -34.59 3.39
N GLY A 114 -4.23 -33.57 4.18
CA GLY A 114 -4.71 -33.39 5.56
C GLY A 114 -4.06 -34.31 6.60
N THR A 115 -3.13 -35.19 6.22
CA THR A 115 -2.48 -36.13 7.13
C THR A 115 -1.46 -35.45 8.07
N GLY A 116 -1.09 -36.14 9.14
CA GLY A 116 -0.04 -35.72 10.08
C GLY A 116 1.33 -35.48 9.43
N ALA A 117 1.59 -36.05 8.24
CA ALA A 117 2.81 -35.84 7.47
C ALA A 117 3.00 -34.41 6.97
N GLN A 118 1.91 -33.63 6.87
CA GLN A 118 1.88 -32.29 6.28
C GLN A 118 1.70 -31.18 7.32
N ARG A 119 1.68 -31.56 8.60
CA ARG A 119 1.49 -30.66 9.75
C ARG A 119 2.85 -30.18 10.25
N TRP A 120 2.97 -28.88 10.49
CA TRP A 120 4.18 -28.26 11.01
C TRP A 120 3.82 -27.26 12.11
N SER A 121 4.63 -27.23 13.16
CA SER A 121 4.54 -26.29 14.28
C SER A 121 5.82 -25.44 14.31
N ALA A 122 5.64 -24.13 14.31
CA ALA A 122 6.73 -23.16 14.35
C ALA A 122 6.98 -22.67 15.78
N GLY A 123 8.21 -22.73 16.26
CA GLY A 123 8.57 -22.23 17.60
C GLY A 123 10.06 -22.27 17.85
N GLY A 124 10.60 -21.24 18.52
CA GLY A 124 12.05 -21.17 18.84
C GLY A 124 12.98 -21.16 17.62
N GLY A 125 12.48 -20.77 16.44
CA GLY A 125 13.19 -20.89 15.17
C GLY A 125 13.18 -22.30 14.56
N GLN A 126 12.50 -23.27 15.17
CA GLN A 126 12.38 -24.64 14.64
C GLN A 126 11.05 -24.84 13.92
N LEU A 127 11.05 -25.75 12.93
CA LEU A 127 9.85 -26.31 12.30
C LEU A 127 9.72 -27.78 12.72
N VAL A 128 8.79 -28.05 13.65
CA VAL A 128 8.56 -29.39 14.20
C VAL A 128 7.37 -30.04 13.51
N ASN A 129 7.51 -31.25 12.98
CA ASN A 129 6.38 -32.06 12.52
C ASN A 129 5.71 -32.77 13.72
N PRO A 130 4.47 -32.42 14.11
CA PRO A 130 3.86 -32.96 15.34
C PRO A 130 3.58 -34.47 15.31
N ASN A 131 3.47 -35.07 14.11
CA ASN A 131 3.27 -36.51 13.93
C ASN A 131 4.49 -37.35 14.29
N SER A 132 5.70 -36.77 14.23
CA SER A 132 6.97 -37.46 14.46
C SER A 132 7.77 -36.94 15.66
N GLY A 133 7.40 -35.77 16.20
CA GLY A 133 8.14 -35.05 17.23
C GLY A 133 9.52 -34.57 16.76
N LYS A 134 9.72 -34.40 15.45
CA LYS A 134 11.03 -34.14 14.82
C LYS A 134 11.06 -32.86 14.04
N CYS A 135 12.27 -32.31 13.91
CA CYS A 135 12.52 -31.02 13.29
C CYS A 135 12.86 -31.20 11.80
N LEU A 136 12.46 -30.22 10.99
CA LEU A 136 13.02 -30.00 9.65
C LEU A 136 14.53 -29.73 9.79
N ASP A 137 15.32 -30.49 9.07
CA ASP A 137 16.78 -30.58 9.25
C ASP A 137 17.47 -30.54 7.88
N ALA A 138 18.45 -29.64 7.72
CA ALA A 138 19.36 -29.64 6.58
C ALA A 138 20.46 -30.69 6.79
N THR A 139 20.44 -31.71 5.92
CA THR A 139 21.21 -32.94 6.09
C THR A 139 22.70 -32.69 6.32
N GLY A 140 23.24 -33.29 7.39
CA GLY A 140 24.68 -33.27 7.68
C GLY A 140 25.26 -31.91 8.05
N GLN A 141 24.42 -30.91 8.38
CA GLN A 141 24.83 -29.50 8.58
C GLN A 141 25.53 -28.88 7.35
N SER A 142 25.16 -29.32 6.15
CA SER A 142 25.66 -28.74 4.90
C SER A 142 24.86 -27.50 4.50
N SER A 143 25.56 -26.43 4.11
CA SER A 143 24.99 -25.24 3.45
C SER A 143 25.20 -25.23 1.93
N ALA A 144 25.62 -26.36 1.34
CA ALA A 144 25.80 -26.49 -0.10
C ALA A 144 24.46 -26.51 -0.84
N ASP A 145 24.44 -25.98 -2.06
CA ASP A 145 23.27 -26.01 -2.92
C ASP A 145 22.90 -27.46 -3.30
N GLY A 146 21.63 -27.81 -3.13
CA GLY A 146 21.14 -29.18 -3.29
C GLY A 146 21.20 -30.04 -2.02
N THR A 147 21.56 -29.48 -0.86
CA THR A 147 21.53 -30.23 0.42
C THR A 147 20.10 -30.67 0.74
N PRO A 148 19.78 -31.98 0.84
CA PRO A 148 18.41 -32.43 1.07
C PRO A 148 17.88 -32.00 2.46
N LEU A 149 16.59 -31.71 2.55
CA LEU A 149 15.89 -31.60 3.82
C LEU A 149 15.28 -32.94 4.24
N GLN A 150 15.40 -33.22 5.54
CA GLN A 150 14.96 -34.44 6.20
C GLN A 150 14.24 -34.11 7.52
N LEU A 151 13.61 -35.11 8.14
CA LEU A 151 13.34 -35.07 9.58
C LEU A 151 14.56 -35.56 10.36
N TRP A 152 14.84 -34.88 11.47
CA TRP A 152 15.79 -35.35 12.48
C TRP A 152 15.31 -35.04 13.90
N THR A 153 15.87 -35.73 14.90
CA THR A 153 15.69 -35.36 16.31
C THR A 153 16.01 -33.89 16.50
N CYS A 154 15.12 -33.13 17.16
CA CYS A 154 15.35 -31.72 17.43
C CYS A 154 16.59 -31.52 18.33
N THR A 155 17.63 -30.88 17.79
CA THR A 155 18.90 -30.59 18.48
C THR A 155 19.05 -29.11 18.85
N GLY A 156 18.31 -28.21 18.20
CA GLY A 156 18.54 -26.77 18.28
C GLY A 156 19.76 -26.30 17.47
N GLY A 157 20.34 -27.15 16.63
CA GLY A 157 21.45 -26.80 15.75
C GLY A 157 21.06 -25.79 14.66
N ALA A 158 22.06 -25.08 14.12
CA ALA A 158 21.85 -24.10 13.05
C ALA A 158 21.28 -24.72 11.76
N ASN A 159 21.45 -26.02 11.55
CA ASN A 159 20.85 -26.78 10.44
C ASN A 159 19.36 -27.11 10.64
N GLN A 160 18.80 -26.82 11.82
CA GLN A 160 17.37 -26.95 12.17
C GLN A 160 16.74 -25.60 12.54
N THR A 161 17.46 -24.50 12.31
CA THR A 161 17.01 -23.13 12.60
C THR A 161 16.56 -22.46 11.31
N TRP A 162 15.33 -21.95 11.32
CA TRP A 162 14.58 -21.50 10.16
C TRP A 162 13.96 -20.12 10.43
N THR A 163 14.26 -19.15 9.58
CA THR A 163 13.52 -17.88 9.51
C THR A 163 12.32 -18.11 8.59
N LEU A 164 11.12 -17.97 9.13
CA LEU A 164 9.87 -18.09 8.37
C LEU A 164 9.45 -16.73 7.78
N PRO A 165 8.65 -16.72 6.71
CA PRO A 165 7.89 -15.54 6.31
C PRO A 165 7.09 -14.99 7.50
N THR A 166 7.23 -13.70 7.81
CA THR A 166 6.45 -13.05 8.85
C THR A 166 5.13 -12.53 8.30
N GLY A 167 4.01 -12.85 8.97
CA GLY A 167 2.67 -12.34 8.63
C GLY A 167 2.46 -10.84 8.94
N GLY A 168 3.54 -10.13 9.26
CA GLY A 168 3.60 -8.68 9.35
C GLY A 168 4.84 -8.18 8.62
N THR A 169 4.76 -6.92 8.16
CA THR A 169 5.82 -6.04 7.61
C THR A 169 7.19 -6.71 7.47
N PRO A 170 7.69 -6.92 6.23
CA PRO A 170 9.01 -7.49 6.03
C PRO A 170 10.08 -6.77 6.87
N PRO A 171 11.06 -7.49 7.45
CA PRO A 171 12.30 -6.83 7.85
C PRO A 171 12.83 -6.09 6.61
N PRO A 172 13.30 -4.84 6.74
CA PRO A 172 13.59 -4.02 5.58
C PRO A 172 14.58 -4.74 4.66
N SER A 173 14.16 -4.97 3.42
CA SER A 173 15.07 -5.26 2.33
C SER A 173 16.16 -4.18 2.33
N THR A 174 17.39 -4.55 1.97
CA THR A 174 18.57 -3.66 2.02
C THR A 174 18.59 -2.62 0.89
N GLY A 175 17.40 -2.23 0.43
CA GLY A 175 17.05 -1.39 -0.71
C GLY A 175 15.52 -1.43 -0.88
N PHE A 176 14.94 -0.60 -1.74
CA PHE A 176 13.49 -0.58 -1.99
C PHE A 176 13.02 -1.71 -2.94
N VAL A 177 11.70 -1.90 -3.02
CA VAL A 177 11.00 -2.81 -3.94
C VAL A 177 10.80 -2.11 -5.28
N HIS A 178 11.26 -2.74 -6.36
CA HIS A 178 11.36 -2.11 -7.68
C HIS A 178 10.87 -3.01 -8.84
N PRO A 179 10.16 -2.47 -9.86
CA PRO A 179 9.47 -1.17 -9.82
C PRO A 179 8.40 -1.16 -8.72
N GLY A 180 8.31 -0.06 -7.98
CA GLY A 180 7.41 0.05 -6.83
C GLY A 180 7.04 1.46 -6.38
N VAL A 181 7.20 2.49 -7.21
CA VAL A 181 6.54 3.79 -7.00
C VAL A 181 5.20 3.80 -7.71
N HIS A 182 4.12 4.06 -6.97
CA HIS A 182 2.72 4.11 -7.41
C HIS A 182 2.17 2.78 -8.00
N VAL A 183 2.96 1.94 -8.67
CA VAL A 183 2.54 0.62 -9.18
C VAL A 183 3.67 -0.40 -9.05
N SER A 184 3.34 -1.64 -8.66
CA SER A 184 4.29 -2.73 -8.45
C SER A 184 4.53 -3.58 -9.70
N ARG A 185 5.65 -4.32 -9.71
CA ARG A 185 5.92 -5.37 -10.71
C ARG A 185 4.74 -6.35 -10.90
N GLY A 186 4.17 -6.84 -9.80
CA GLY A 186 3.05 -7.78 -9.82
C GLY A 186 1.76 -7.17 -10.36
N GLN A 187 1.48 -5.91 -10.00
CA GLN A 187 0.36 -5.16 -10.54
C GLN A 187 0.50 -4.95 -12.06
N LEU A 188 1.70 -4.61 -12.54
CA LEU A 188 1.98 -4.45 -13.98
C LEU A 188 1.83 -5.77 -14.75
N ASP A 189 2.30 -6.89 -14.20
CA ASP A 189 2.13 -8.22 -14.83
C ASP A 189 0.66 -8.69 -14.84
N PHE A 190 -0.12 -8.41 -13.79
CA PHE A 190 -1.57 -8.63 -13.79
C PHE A 190 -2.25 -7.85 -14.91
N VAL A 191 -1.97 -6.54 -15.04
CA VAL A 191 -2.59 -5.67 -16.05
C VAL A 191 -2.19 -6.09 -17.47
N ARG A 192 -0.92 -6.45 -17.69
CA ARG A 192 -0.45 -7.03 -18.97
C ARG A 192 -1.31 -8.23 -19.36
N GLY A 193 -1.49 -9.19 -18.46
CA GLY A 193 -2.34 -10.37 -18.69
C GLY A 193 -3.80 -10.02 -18.97
N ARG A 194 -4.37 -9.04 -18.25
CA ARG A 194 -5.75 -8.56 -18.49
C ARG A 194 -5.93 -7.91 -19.86
N VAL A 195 -5.01 -7.03 -20.26
CA VAL A 195 -5.04 -6.35 -21.56
C VAL A 195 -4.90 -7.36 -22.71
N GLN A 196 -3.95 -8.30 -22.60
CA GLN A 196 -3.73 -9.38 -23.57
C GLN A 196 -4.94 -10.32 -23.69
N ALA A 197 -5.67 -10.56 -22.60
CA ALA A 197 -6.89 -11.36 -22.59
C ALA A 197 -8.16 -10.60 -23.06
N GLY A 198 -8.05 -9.33 -23.46
CA GLY A 198 -9.20 -8.50 -23.87
C GLY A 198 -10.13 -8.11 -22.71
N ALA A 199 -9.69 -8.27 -21.46
CA ALA A 199 -10.55 -8.14 -20.28
C ALA A 199 -10.89 -6.67 -19.95
N GLN A 200 -12.15 -6.41 -19.63
CA GLN A 200 -12.62 -5.11 -19.15
C GLN A 200 -12.48 -5.00 -17.61
N PRO A 201 -12.13 -3.82 -17.07
CA PRO A 201 -11.98 -2.53 -17.76
C PRO A 201 -10.61 -2.30 -18.43
N TRP A 202 -9.61 -3.15 -18.17
CA TRP A 202 -8.22 -2.90 -18.54
C TRP A 202 -8.00 -2.65 -20.04
N THR A 203 -8.63 -3.40 -20.93
CA THR A 203 -8.48 -3.21 -22.39
C THR A 203 -9.07 -1.88 -22.88
N SER A 204 -10.19 -1.40 -22.33
CA SER A 204 -10.71 -0.07 -22.70
C SER A 204 -9.86 1.06 -22.10
N ALA A 205 -9.32 0.90 -20.89
CA ALA A 205 -8.37 1.83 -20.29
C ALA A 205 -7.04 1.90 -21.07
N PHE A 206 -6.53 0.76 -21.53
CA PHE A 206 -5.36 0.68 -22.40
C PHE A 206 -5.60 1.39 -23.73
N ASN A 207 -6.73 1.13 -24.39
CA ASN A 207 -7.08 1.81 -25.64
C ASN A 207 -7.23 3.33 -25.46
N GLN A 208 -7.81 3.78 -24.33
CA GLN A 208 -7.89 5.22 -24.00
C GLN A 208 -6.49 5.83 -23.81
N MET A 209 -5.59 5.14 -23.11
CA MET A 209 -4.19 5.56 -22.93
C MET A 209 -3.45 5.67 -24.27
N MET A 210 -3.51 4.63 -25.11
CA MET A 210 -2.80 4.56 -26.39
C MET A 210 -3.33 5.55 -27.44
N ASN A 211 -4.62 5.90 -27.39
CA ASN A 211 -5.21 6.94 -28.24
C ASN A 211 -4.95 8.37 -27.73
N SER A 212 -4.28 8.54 -26.59
CA SER A 212 -4.00 9.86 -26.03
C SER A 212 -2.77 10.52 -26.63
N ARG A 213 -2.73 11.87 -26.60
CA ARG A 213 -1.54 12.68 -26.95
C ARG A 213 -0.27 12.34 -26.13
N TYR A 214 -0.41 11.62 -25.02
CA TYR A 214 0.67 11.20 -24.14
C TYR A 214 1.33 9.88 -24.58
N ALA A 215 0.71 9.11 -25.47
CA ALA A 215 1.27 7.89 -26.06
C ALA A 215 1.88 8.13 -27.46
N SER A 216 1.87 9.35 -27.98
CA SER A 216 2.36 9.63 -29.34
C SER A 216 3.87 9.52 -29.43
N LEU A 217 4.37 8.55 -30.20
CA LEU A 217 5.79 8.42 -30.53
C LEU A 217 6.35 9.61 -31.33
N THR A 218 5.50 10.51 -31.85
CA THR A 218 5.92 11.78 -32.48
C THR A 218 5.98 12.96 -31.51
N ARG A 219 5.69 12.78 -30.21
CA ARG A 219 5.84 13.85 -29.20
C ARG A 219 7.31 14.25 -29.08
N THR A 220 7.57 15.55 -29.22
CA THR A 220 8.86 16.18 -28.90
C THR A 220 8.81 16.68 -27.45
N PRO A 221 9.78 16.33 -26.58
CA PRO A 221 9.85 16.91 -25.24
C PRO A 221 10.22 18.40 -25.29
N ALA A 222 9.72 19.18 -24.33
CA ALA A 222 9.89 20.64 -24.28
C ALA A 222 10.59 21.12 -22.98
N PRO A 223 11.81 20.66 -22.69
CA PRO A 223 12.52 20.96 -21.44
C PRO A 223 12.93 22.43 -21.31
N ARG A 224 12.93 22.94 -20.08
CA ARG A 224 13.41 24.30 -19.75
C ARG A 224 14.40 24.28 -18.60
N ALA A 225 15.40 25.17 -18.66
CA ALA A 225 16.42 25.29 -17.63
C ALA A 225 15.86 25.83 -16.31
N VAL A 226 14.88 26.73 -16.38
CA VAL A 226 14.08 27.21 -15.27
C VAL A 226 12.61 27.01 -15.64
N VAL A 227 11.85 26.35 -14.77
CA VAL A 227 10.39 26.24 -14.89
C VAL A 227 9.76 27.28 -13.97
N GLU A 228 9.31 28.39 -14.55
CA GLU A 228 8.71 29.50 -13.81
C GLU A 228 7.18 29.42 -13.85
N CYS A 229 6.59 29.27 -12.67
CA CYS A 229 5.16 29.10 -12.48
C CYS A 229 4.61 30.12 -11.48
N GLY A 230 4.01 31.19 -12.00
CA GLY A 230 3.27 32.14 -11.17
C GLY A 230 1.90 31.61 -10.74
N SER A 231 1.08 32.49 -10.17
CA SER A 231 -0.23 32.11 -9.63
C SER A 231 -1.12 31.50 -10.72
N TYR A 232 -1.75 30.36 -10.45
CA TYR A 232 -2.53 29.57 -11.43
C TYR A 232 -1.74 29.20 -12.71
N SER A 233 -0.41 29.06 -12.62
CA SER A 233 0.51 28.93 -13.78
C SER A 233 0.48 30.15 -14.71
N ASN A 234 0.42 31.37 -14.17
CA ASN A 234 0.61 32.61 -14.90
C ASN A 234 1.76 33.44 -14.28
N PRO A 235 2.95 33.53 -14.91
CA PRO A 235 3.31 32.95 -16.22
C PRO A 235 3.37 31.42 -16.22
N ASN A 236 3.26 30.84 -17.43
CA ASN A 236 3.26 29.39 -17.71
C ASN A 236 4.58 28.96 -18.36
N ASN A 237 5.71 29.38 -17.79
CA ASN A 237 7.04 29.26 -18.40
C ASN A 237 7.63 27.86 -18.14
N GLY A 238 7.01 26.83 -18.72
CA GLY A 238 7.41 25.43 -18.60
C GLY A 238 6.46 24.56 -17.77
N CYS A 239 5.53 25.15 -17.02
CA CYS A 239 4.66 24.42 -16.08
C CYS A 239 3.79 23.37 -16.76
N THR A 240 3.29 23.70 -17.95
CA THR A 240 2.48 22.78 -18.76
C THR A 240 3.37 21.78 -19.50
N ASP A 241 4.45 22.27 -20.11
CA ASP A 241 5.47 21.47 -20.81
C ASP A 241 5.95 20.29 -19.94
N GLU A 242 6.40 20.59 -18.72
CA GLU A 242 6.99 19.64 -17.76
C GLU A 242 6.03 18.56 -17.29
N ARG A 243 4.86 18.94 -16.75
CA ARG A 243 3.92 17.97 -16.17
C ARG A 243 3.31 17.07 -17.25
N GLU A 244 3.14 17.61 -18.46
CA GLU A 244 2.67 16.84 -19.61
C GLU A 244 3.74 15.91 -20.18
N ASP A 245 5.02 16.30 -20.15
CA ASP A 245 6.14 15.40 -20.47
C ASP A 245 6.34 14.32 -19.41
N ALA A 246 6.16 14.63 -18.12
CA ALA A 246 6.20 13.62 -17.04
C ALA A 246 5.09 12.57 -17.23
N ILE A 247 3.86 13.01 -17.52
CA ILE A 247 2.73 12.12 -17.85
C ILE A 247 3.01 11.34 -19.15
N ALA A 248 3.59 11.97 -20.18
CA ALA A 248 3.99 11.26 -21.40
C ALA A 248 5.04 10.18 -21.12
N ALA A 249 6.11 10.48 -20.36
CA ALA A 249 7.14 9.51 -20.00
C ALA A 249 6.55 8.30 -19.25
N TYR A 250 5.63 8.52 -18.32
CA TYR A 250 4.92 7.45 -17.60
C TYR A 250 3.98 6.66 -18.52
N THR A 251 3.26 7.35 -19.42
CA THR A 251 2.39 6.72 -20.43
C THR A 251 3.19 5.82 -21.37
N HIS A 252 4.34 6.30 -21.86
CA HIS A 252 5.26 5.53 -22.68
C HIS A 252 5.91 4.37 -21.89
N ALA A 253 6.20 4.52 -20.60
CA ALA A 253 6.70 3.43 -19.76
C ALA A 253 5.66 2.31 -19.55
N LEU A 254 4.39 2.67 -19.30
CA LEU A 254 3.27 1.72 -19.26
C LEU A 254 3.04 1.05 -20.61
N ALA A 255 3.07 1.82 -21.71
CA ALA A 255 2.90 1.28 -23.06
C ALA A 255 4.00 0.28 -23.43
N TRP A 256 5.27 0.58 -23.11
CA TRP A 256 6.38 -0.38 -23.19
C TRP A 256 6.04 -1.66 -22.42
N TYR A 257 5.67 -1.53 -21.15
CA TYR A 257 5.47 -2.69 -20.29
C TYR A 257 4.35 -3.59 -20.81
N LEU A 258 3.20 -3.01 -21.17
CA LEU A 258 2.01 -3.77 -21.55
C LEU A 258 2.10 -4.39 -22.95
N THR A 259 2.93 -3.84 -23.85
CA THR A 259 3.06 -4.31 -25.25
C THR A 259 4.34 -5.09 -25.55
N GLY A 260 5.45 -4.78 -24.87
CA GLY A 260 6.80 -5.23 -25.27
C GLY A 260 7.40 -4.45 -26.45
N ASP A 261 6.77 -3.37 -26.94
CA ASP A 261 7.28 -2.54 -28.02
C ASP A 261 8.33 -1.53 -27.50
N SER A 262 9.60 -1.81 -27.79
CA SER A 262 10.76 -1.04 -27.30
C SER A 262 10.77 0.43 -27.74
N ARG A 263 10.00 0.81 -28.78
CA ARG A 263 9.86 2.22 -29.19
C ARG A 263 9.27 3.09 -28.09
N TYR A 264 8.36 2.52 -27.29
CA TYR A 264 7.77 3.24 -26.14
C TYR A 264 8.77 3.38 -24.99
N ALA A 265 9.63 2.38 -24.74
CA ALA A 265 10.71 2.51 -23.76
C ALA A 265 11.71 3.60 -24.17
N GLN A 266 12.08 3.61 -25.46
CA GLN A 266 12.98 4.60 -26.04
C GLN A 266 12.41 6.02 -25.97
N LYS A 267 11.12 6.22 -26.26
CA LYS A 267 10.46 7.53 -26.13
C LYS A 267 10.31 7.97 -24.67
N SER A 268 10.05 7.04 -23.73
CA SER A 268 10.06 7.35 -22.30
C SER A 268 11.44 7.84 -21.83
N ILE A 269 12.50 7.12 -22.24
CA ILE A 269 13.89 7.51 -22.01
C ILE A 269 14.21 8.87 -22.64
N GLU A 270 13.85 9.11 -23.90
CA GLU A 270 14.09 10.37 -24.61
C GLU A 270 13.54 11.58 -23.84
N ILE A 271 12.30 11.48 -23.36
CA ILE A 271 11.64 12.55 -22.61
C ILE A 271 12.34 12.78 -21.26
N MET A 272 12.62 11.71 -20.50
CA MET A 272 13.33 11.78 -19.22
C MET A 272 14.77 12.31 -19.38
N ASP A 273 15.45 11.93 -20.46
CA ASP A 273 16.81 12.33 -20.77
C ASP A 273 16.89 13.80 -21.18
N ALA A 274 15.91 14.30 -21.95
CA ALA A 274 15.81 15.69 -22.35
C ALA A 274 15.62 16.61 -21.13
N TRP A 275 14.69 16.29 -20.22
CA TRP A 275 14.50 17.06 -18.99
C TRP A 275 15.71 17.00 -18.06
N SER A 276 16.28 15.82 -17.82
CA SER A 276 17.45 15.67 -16.94
C SER A 276 18.75 16.23 -17.49
N ALA A 277 18.83 16.53 -18.79
CA ALA A 277 19.95 17.25 -19.39
C ALA A 277 19.81 18.79 -19.26
N THR A 278 18.65 19.30 -18.83
CA THR A 278 18.30 20.72 -19.01
C THR A 278 17.79 21.40 -17.74
N ILE A 279 16.87 20.82 -16.97
CA ILE A 279 16.23 21.53 -15.84
C ILE A 279 17.20 21.74 -14.67
N THR A 280 17.17 22.94 -14.10
CA THR A 280 18.00 23.34 -12.95
C THR A 280 17.19 23.81 -11.74
N SER A 281 15.99 24.37 -11.95
CA SER A 281 15.17 24.93 -10.88
C SER A 281 13.71 25.15 -11.27
N HIS A 282 12.84 25.20 -10.25
CA HIS A 282 11.46 25.71 -10.34
C HIS A 282 11.36 27.06 -9.62
N THR A 283 10.62 28.01 -10.18
CA THR A 283 10.45 29.37 -9.65
C THR A 283 9.01 29.85 -9.75
N GLY A 284 8.73 31.05 -9.23
CA GLY A 284 7.37 31.60 -9.12
C GLY A 284 6.58 31.01 -7.94
N SER A 285 5.43 31.61 -7.63
CA SER A 285 4.64 31.27 -6.43
C SER A 285 4.03 29.86 -6.46
N ASN A 286 3.85 29.26 -7.64
CA ASN A 286 3.38 27.88 -7.82
C ASN A 286 4.53 26.90 -8.07
N GLY A 287 5.79 27.35 -8.10
CA GLY A 287 6.98 26.52 -8.31
C GLY A 287 7.03 25.26 -7.43
N PRO A 288 6.87 25.35 -6.09
CA PRO A 288 6.90 24.18 -5.21
C PRO A 288 5.80 23.15 -5.48
N LEU A 289 4.59 23.59 -5.88
CA LEU A 289 3.50 22.70 -6.27
C LEU A 289 3.79 22.03 -7.62
N GLN A 290 4.31 22.79 -8.58
CA GLN A 290 4.74 22.26 -9.88
C GLN A 290 5.79 21.17 -9.71
N THR A 291 6.81 21.39 -8.86
CA THR A 291 7.80 20.38 -8.50
C THR A 291 7.15 19.14 -7.86
N GLY A 292 6.09 19.33 -7.07
CA GLY A 292 5.27 18.25 -6.52
C GLY A 292 4.53 17.45 -7.61
N TRP A 293 3.79 18.11 -8.50
CA TRP A 293 3.06 17.45 -9.59
C TRP A 293 3.99 16.64 -10.48
N ALA A 294 4.98 17.27 -11.11
CA ALA A 294 5.91 16.57 -12.01
C ALA A 294 6.77 15.54 -11.24
N GLY A 295 7.29 15.90 -10.07
CA GLY A 295 8.10 15.03 -9.22
C GLY A 295 7.37 13.81 -8.65
N SER A 296 6.04 13.79 -8.63
CA SER A 296 5.23 12.62 -8.27
C SER A 296 5.04 11.62 -9.42
N VAL A 297 5.23 12.06 -10.67
CA VAL A 297 5.06 11.25 -11.89
C VAL A 297 6.40 10.76 -12.44
N TRP A 298 7.43 11.62 -12.44
CA TRP A 298 8.77 11.28 -12.95
C TRP A 298 9.34 9.95 -12.41
N PRO A 299 9.27 9.62 -11.10
CA PRO A 299 9.78 8.35 -10.61
C PRO A 299 8.97 7.15 -11.11
N ARG A 300 7.64 7.29 -11.32
CA ARG A 300 6.79 6.19 -11.82
C ARG A 300 7.25 5.71 -13.21
N ALA A 301 7.61 6.65 -14.08
CA ALA A 301 8.20 6.34 -15.39
C ALA A 301 9.58 5.70 -15.25
N ALA A 302 10.45 6.33 -14.45
CA ALA A 302 11.85 5.92 -14.28
C ALA A 302 12.00 4.54 -13.64
N GLU A 303 11.15 4.19 -12.67
CA GLU A 303 11.03 2.86 -12.07
C GLU A 303 10.75 1.78 -13.12
N ILE A 304 9.67 1.95 -13.89
CA ILE A 304 9.26 0.98 -14.90
C ILE A 304 10.37 0.80 -15.95
N ILE A 305 11.00 1.89 -16.40
CA ILE A 305 12.10 1.80 -17.37
C ILE A 305 13.34 1.12 -16.76
N ARG A 306 13.86 1.62 -15.64
CA ARG A 306 15.14 1.18 -15.04
C ARG A 306 15.14 -0.30 -14.63
N TYR A 307 14.00 -0.84 -14.24
CA TYR A 307 13.88 -2.21 -13.73
C TYR A 307 13.12 -3.16 -14.67
N THR A 308 12.78 -2.74 -15.91
CA THR A 308 12.13 -3.62 -16.90
C THR A 308 12.64 -3.49 -18.33
N TYR A 309 13.38 -2.42 -18.68
CA TYR A 309 14.05 -2.25 -19.98
C TYR A 309 15.56 -2.52 -19.87
N SER A 310 16.20 -2.96 -20.95
CA SER A 310 17.55 -3.52 -20.92
C SER A 310 18.70 -2.50 -20.88
N SER A 311 18.45 -1.23 -21.21
CA SER A 311 19.49 -0.19 -21.17
C SER A 311 18.91 1.22 -21.05
N TRP A 312 19.39 1.98 -20.06
CA TRP A 312 19.17 3.42 -19.93
C TRP A 312 20.46 4.10 -19.44
N PRO A 313 21.41 4.44 -20.34
CA PRO A 313 22.74 4.92 -19.95
C PRO A 313 22.74 6.19 -19.09
N ASN A 314 21.70 7.01 -19.23
CA ASN A 314 21.55 8.31 -18.58
C ASN A 314 20.78 8.25 -17.24
N ALA A 315 20.38 7.07 -16.75
CA ALA A 315 19.64 6.90 -15.50
C ALA A 315 20.28 7.63 -14.30
N THR A 316 21.61 7.65 -14.22
CA THR A 316 22.36 8.38 -13.17
C THR A 316 22.21 9.91 -13.28
N ARG A 317 22.10 10.48 -14.49
CA ARG A 317 21.79 11.89 -14.68
C ARG A 317 20.36 12.19 -14.23
N PHE A 318 19.40 11.33 -14.56
CA PHE A 318 18.01 11.47 -14.12
C PHE A 318 17.87 11.38 -12.58
N ALA A 319 18.57 10.43 -11.95
CA ALA A 319 18.68 10.37 -10.49
C ALA A 319 19.30 11.64 -9.89
N THR A 320 20.31 12.22 -10.55
CA THR A 320 20.93 13.49 -10.13
C THR A 320 19.97 14.67 -10.25
N MET A 321 19.18 14.74 -11.33
CA MET A 321 18.10 15.72 -11.51
C MET A 321 17.08 15.62 -10.36
N LEU A 322 16.56 14.43 -10.07
CA LEU A 322 15.58 14.24 -8.99
C LEU A 322 16.17 14.59 -7.61
N ARG A 323 17.43 14.21 -7.34
CA ARG A 323 18.10 14.47 -6.05
C ARG A 323 18.43 15.95 -5.83
N ASN A 324 18.80 16.69 -6.88
CA ASN A 324 19.31 18.06 -6.77
C ASN A 324 18.28 19.15 -7.09
N VAL A 325 17.32 18.89 -7.99
CA VAL A 325 16.31 19.87 -8.42
C VAL A 325 14.99 19.67 -7.67
N TYR A 326 14.48 18.43 -7.65
CA TYR A 326 13.13 18.16 -7.14
C TYR A 326 13.09 17.93 -5.63
N LEU A 327 13.87 16.95 -5.13
CA LEU A 327 13.84 16.51 -3.74
C LEU A 327 14.07 17.64 -2.71
N PRO A 328 14.99 18.61 -2.91
CA PRO A 328 15.24 19.67 -1.93
C PRO A 328 14.04 20.61 -1.75
N VAL A 329 13.25 20.81 -2.81
CA VAL A 329 12.01 21.60 -2.79
C VAL A 329 10.90 20.82 -2.08
N VAL A 330 10.65 19.57 -2.51
CA VAL A 330 9.45 18.84 -2.05
C VAL A 330 9.58 18.26 -0.64
N ARG A 331 10.77 17.81 -0.20
CA ARG A 331 10.96 17.14 1.11
C ARG A 331 10.60 18.00 2.34
N ASN A 332 10.67 19.32 2.18
CA ASN A 332 10.35 20.27 3.24
C ASN A 332 8.84 20.52 3.38
N GLY A 333 8.03 20.05 2.42
CA GLY A 333 6.59 20.30 2.38
C GLY A 333 6.26 21.77 2.14
N SER A 334 5.11 22.22 2.66
CA SER A 334 4.63 23.59 2.44
C SER A 334 3.84 24.14 3.63
N GLY A 335 4.14 25.39 3.99
CA GLY A 335 3.34 26.18 4.93
C GLY A 335 2.00 26.67 4.37
N SER A 336 1.68 26.36 3.11
CA SER A 336 0.44 26.73 2.43
C SER A 336 -0.72 25.77 2.77
N ASN A 337 -1.67 25.63 1.84
CA ASN A 337 -2.81 24.73 1.96
C ASN A 337 -2.40 23.24 2.00
N GLY A 338 -3.30 22.37 2.43
CA GLY A 338 -2.99 20.98 2.71
C GLY A 338 -2.83 20.07 1.49
N ASN A 339 -3.51 20.35 0.38
CA ASN A 339 -3.38 19.54 -0.84
C ASN A 339 -2.01 19.72 -1.51
N TRP A 340 -1.38 20.90 -1.38
CA TRP A 340 -0.02 21.15 -1.83
C TRP A 340 0.99 20.25 -1.11
N GLU A 341 0.98 20.26 0.24
CA GLU A 341 1.96 19.47 1.00
C GLU A 341 1.76 17.96 0.81
N LEU A 342 0.53 17.47 0.64
CA LEU A 342 0.29 16.06 0.30
C LEU A 342 0.89 15.67 -1.05
N THR A 343 0.70 16.49 -2.08
CA THR A 343 1.29 16.28 -3.42
C THR A 343 2.83 16.33 -3.37
N MET A 344 3.40 17.26 -2.60
CA MET A 344 4.85 17.34 -2.39
C MET A 344 5.37 16.12 -1.62
N MET A 345 4.60 15.54 -0.69
CA MET A 345 4.98 14.29 -0.03
C MET A 345 4.89 13.07 -0.93
N GLU A 346 3.93 13.03 -1.86
CA GLU A 346 3.89 12.00 -2.91
C GLU A 346 5.17 12.03 -3.76
N ALA A 347 5.56 13.22 -4.22
CA ALA A 347 6.83 13.42 -4.93
C ALA A 347 8.03 13.01 -4.07
N ALA A 348 8.11 13.47 -2.82
CA ALA A 348 9.24 13.16 -1.93
C ALA A 348 9.37 11.64 -1.68
N VAL A 349 8.25 10.93 -1.47
CA VAL A 349 8.21 9.47 -1.29
C VAL A 349 8.64 8.74 -2.57
N GLY A 350 8.05 9.08 -3.72
CA GLY A 350 8.38 8.42 -5.00
C GLY A 350 9.83 8.65 -5.43
N ILE A 351 10.33 9.88 -5.25
CA ILE A 351 11.73 10.22 -5.51
C ILE A 351 12.65 9.46 -4.56
N ALA A 352 12.35 9.42 -3.26
CA ALA A 352 13.19 8.74 -2.28
C ALA A 352 13.33 7.23 -2.56
N VAL A 353 12.27 6.57 -3.02
CA VAL A 353 12.29 5.16 -3.47
C VAL A 353 13.27 4.98 -4.64
N PHE A 354 13.06 5.68 -5.76
CA PHE A 354 13.92 5.56 -6.96
C PHE A 354 15.40 5.91 -6.68
N LEU A 355 15.64 6.79 -5.70
CA LEU A 355 16.97 7.24 -5.31
C LEU A 355 17.68 6.40 -4.24
N GLU A 356 17.05 5.31 -3.77
CA GLU A 356 17.51 4.47 -2.64
C GLU A 356 17.74 5.28 -1.34
N ASP A 357 16.98 6.36 -1.17
CA ASP A 357 17.15 7.35 -0.10
C ASP A 357 16.19 7.09 1.08
N ARG A 358 16.51 6.08 1.88
CA ARG A 358 15.68 5.67 3.02
C ARG A 358 15.42 6.81 4.03
N GLY A 359 16.40 7.68 4.24
CA GLY A 359 16.27 8.85 5.12
C GLY A 359 15.25 9.87 4.62
N ALA A 360 15.29 10.21 3.32
CA ALA A 360 14.29 11.07 2.71
C ALA A 360 12.88 10.44 2.75
N TYR A 361 12.76 9.13 2.52
CA TYR A 361 11.49 8.41 2.56
C TYR A 361 10.85 8.45 3.96
N ASP A 362 11.60 8.12 5.02
CA ASP A 362 11.04 8.11 6.38
C ASP A 362 10.68 9.52 6.87
N ALA A 363 11.44 10.55 6.48
CA ALA A 363 11.09 11.95 6.74
C ALA A 363 9.81 12.37 6.00
N ALA A 364 9.69 11.99 4.71
CA ALA A 364 8.51 12.30 3.90
C ALA A 364 7.24 11.61 4.42
N VAL A 365 7.31 10.31 4.75
CA VAL A 365 6.17 9.58 5.35
C VAL A 365 5.78 10.17 6.71
N THR A 366 6.75 10.62 7.52
CA THR A 366 6.45 11.26 8.81
C THR A 366 5.68 12.57 8.63
N ARG A 367 6.09 13.43 7.68
CA ARG A 367 5.36 14.66 7.35
C ARG A 367 3.99 14.37 6.72
N PHE A 368 3.93 13.39 5.81
CA PHE A 368 2.71 12.91 5.17
C PHE A 368 1.64 12.52 6.20
N LEU A 369 1.96 11.68 7.19
CA LEU A 369 0.98 11.22 8.19
C LEU A 369 0.39 12.38 9.00
N ASN A 370 1.22 13.36 9.38
CA ASN A 370 0.76 14.58 10.04
C ASN A 370 -0.19 15.40 9.15
N ARG A 371 0.15 15.56 7.86
CA ARG A 371 -0.69 16.32 6.92
C ARG A 371 -1.98 15.58 6.54
N ALA A 372 -1.94 14.26 6.34
CA ALA A 372 -3.12 13.46 6.04
C ALA A 372 -4.14 13.51 7.19
N ARG A 373 -3.66 13.52 8.44
CA ARG A 373 -4.48 13.80 9.63
C ARG A 373 -5.09 15.20 9.60
N ALA A 374 -4.31 16.21 9.23
CA ALA A 374 -4.77 17.60 9.17
C ALA A 374 -5.64 17.96 7.94
N PHE A 375 -5.71 17.09 6.93
CA PHE A 375 -6.43 17.34 5.69
C PHE A 375 -7.84 16.76 5.65
N ILE A 376 -8.08 15.62 6.31
CA ILE A 376 -9.39 14.96 6.41
C ILE A 376 -9.75 14.85 7.89
N TYR A 377 -10.89 15.39 8.30
CA TYR A 377 -11.37 15.34 9.68
C TYR A 377 -11.99 13.99 10.04
N LEU A 378 -11.74 13.54 11.27
CA LEU A 378 -12.56 12.54 11.97
C LEU A 378 -12.95 13.06 13.36
N PRO A 379 -14.11 12.66 13.91
CA PRO A 379 -14.50 12.99 15.29
C PRO A 379 -13.48 12.54 16.36
N SER A 380 -12.60 11.61 16.04
CA SER A 380 -11.47 11.18 16.89
C SER A 380 -10.34 12.22 17.01
N ASP A 381 -10.40 13.34 16.28
CA ASP A 381 -9.53 14.50 16.50
C ASP A 381 -10.02 15.44 17.61
N GLY A 382 -11.27 15.31 18.03
CA GLY A 382 -11.96 16.23 18.94
C GLY A 382 -12.93 17.14 18.20
N GLU A 383 -13.30 18.27 18.82
CA GLU A 383 -14.34 19.18 18.30
C GLU A 383 -13.94 19.96 17.04
N LEU A 384 -12.63 20.01 16.74
CA LEU A 384 -12.04 20.76 15.63
C LEU A 384 -10.99 19.89 14.90
N PRO A 385 -10.76 20.13 13.60
CA PRO A 385 -9.68 19.49 12.87
C PRO A 385 -8.31 19.63 13.51
N TYR A 386 -7.57 18.53 13.48
CA TYR A 386 -6.16 18.50 13.87
C TYR A 386 -5.34 19.49 13.02
N THR A 387 -4.55 20.34 13.67
CA THR A 387 -3.65 21.29 13.00
C THR A 387 -2.21 20.77 13.05
N VAL A 388 -1.46 20.91 11.95
CA VAL A 388 -0.06 20.50 11.90
C VAL A 388 0.76 21.30 12.93
N PRO A 389 1.64 20.67 13.72
CA PRO A 389 2.49 21.38 14.68
C PRO A 389 3.28 22.52 14.02
N GLY A 390 3.29 23.70 14.65
CA GLY A 390 3.94 24.90 14.11
C GLY A 390 3.11 25.70 13.09
N SER A 391 1.91 25.26 12.70
CA SER A 391 1.04 25.97 11.73
C SER A 391 0.47 27.32 12.21
N GLY A 392 0.57 27.66 13.50
CA GLY A 392 0.01 28.89 14.07
C GLY A 392 -1.52 28.93 14.18
N LEU A 393 -2.22 27.88 13.73
CA LEU A 393 -3.67 27.71 13.84
C LEU A 393 -4.03 27.25 15.26
N THR A 394 -4.17 28.19 16.20
CA THR A 394 -4.35 27.93 17.64
C THR A 394 -5.76 28.24 18.16
N THR A 395 -6.62 28.86 17.36
CA THR A 395 -7.99 29.25 17.75
C THR A 395 -9.04 28.70 16.79
N ARG A 396 -10.28 28.54 17.28
CA ARG A 396 -11.43 28.09 16.48
C ARG A 396 -11.59 28.93 15.21
N THR A 397 -11.53 30.25 15.32
CA THR A 397 -11.72 31.17 14.18
C THR A 397 -10.65 31.00 13.11
N GLN A 398 -9.38 30.81 13.49
CA GLN A 398 -8.32 30.52 12.52
C GLN A 398 -8.55 29.19 11.80
N ILE A 399 -8.97 28.15 12.54
CA ILE A 399 -9.23 26.81 11.97
C ILE A 399 -10.43 26.86 11.01
N ILE A 400 -11.55 27.47 11.40
CA ILE A 400 -12.73 27.66 10.53
C ILE A 400 -12.36 28.46 9.27
N ASN A 401 -11.58 29.54 9.40
CA ASN A 401 -11.15 30.33 8.24
C ASN A 401 -10.21 29.52 7.31
N TYR A 402 -9.34 28.68 7.85
CA TYR A 402 -8.46 27.78 7.07
C TYR A 402 -9.25 26.63 6.38
N TRP A 403 -10.40 26.25 6.94
CA TRP A 403 -11.37 25.31 6.35
C TRP A 403 -12.46 26.05 5.54
N HIS A 404 -12.12 27.19 4.94
CA HIS A 404 -12.96 27.99 4.03
C HIS A 404 -14.33 28.37 4.62
N GLY A 405 -14.37 28.69 5.91
CA GLY A 405 -15.58 29.09 6.64
C GLY A 405 -16.40 27.94 7.21
N GLN A 406 -16.02 26.68 6.97
CA GLN A 406 -16.75 25.52 7.46
C GLN A 406 -16.60 25.39 8.98
N SER A 407 -17.73 25.34 9.69
CA SER A 407 -17.81 25.39 11.15
C SER A 407 -18.38 24.12 11.81
N THR A 408 -19.01 23.24 11.01
CA THR A 408 -19.52 21.93 11.40
C THR A 408 -18.67 20.84 10.77
N PHE A 409 -18.01 20.01 11.58
CA PHE A 409 -17.07 19.01 11.10
C PHE A 409 -17.63 17.58 11.25
N VAL A 410 -17.60 16.80 10.16
CA VAL A 410 -18.12 15.42 10.12
C VAL A 410 -17.12 14.47 9.45
N ALA A 411 -17.14 13.19 9.81
CA ALA A 411 -16.14 12.21 9.36
C ALA A 411 -16.01 12.14 7.83
N GLY A 412 -14.83 12.49 7.31
CA GLY A 412 -14.54 12.50 5.86
C GLY A 412 -14.61 13.88 5.20
N LEU A 413 -15.09 14.91 5.90
CA LEU A 413 -14.95 16.30 5.46
C LEU A 413 -13.46 16.64 5.30
N ALA A 414 -13.10 17.34 4.22
CA ALA A 414 -11.72 17.71 3.92
C ALA A 414 -11.50 19.23 3.96
N GLN A 415 -10.25 19.64 4.18
CA GLN A 415 -9.86 21.04 4.35
C GLN A 415 -10.17 21.93 3.14
N GLU A 416 -10.34 21.36 1.94
CA GLU A 416 -10.70 22.08 0.70
C GLU A 416 -12.18 21.92 0.30
N THR A 417 -13.00 21.14 1.02
CA THR A 417 -14.37 20.77 0.57
C THR A 417 -15.22 21.99 0.21
N CYS A 418 -15.15 23.05 1.02
CA CYS A 418 -15.93 24.28 0.82
C CYS A 418 -15.28 25.34 -0.07
N ARG A 419 -14.14 25.01 -0.67
CA ARG A 419 -13.56 25.76 -1.80
C ARG A 419 -13.98 25.08 -3.10
N ASP A 420 -13.48 23.87 -3.33
CA ASP A 420 -13.89 23.03 -4.45
C ASP A 420 -13.48 21.56 -4.29
N PHE A 421 -14.21 20.68 -4.97
CA PHE A 421 -13.93 19.25 -4.97
C PHE A 421 -12.67 18.90 -5.78
N THR A 422 -12.19 19.76 -6.67
CA THR A 422 -11.00 19.51 -7.49
C THR A 422 -9.72 19.48 -6.65
N HIS A 423 -9.50 20.52 -5.83
CA HIS A 423 -8.39 20.60 -4.87
C HIS A 423 -8.55 19.59 -3.72
N THR A 424 -9.79 19.29 -3.35
CA THR A 424 -10.09 18.19 -2.42
C THR A 424 -9.63 16.84 -3.00
N GLY A 425 -9.93 16.59 -4.28
CA GLY A 425 -9.53 15.40 -5.02
C GLY A 425 -8.02 15.22 -5.06
N TYR A 426 -7.25 16.29 -5.30
CA TYR A 426 -5.78 16.23 -5.31
C TYR A 426 -5.19 15.75 -3.97
N GLY A 427 -5.75 16.18 -2.83
CA GLY A 427 -5.31 15.68 -1.53
C GLY A 427 -5.70 14.22 -1.28
N ILE A 428 -6.88 13.80 -1.74
CA ILE A 428 -7.36 12.41 -1.60
C ILE A 428 -6.57 11.44 -2.50
N SER A 429 -6.22 11.83 -3.73
CA SER A 429 -5.35 11.02 -4.60
C SER A 429 -3.95 10.90 -3.99
N ALA A 430 -3.32 12.00 -3.57
CA ALA A 430 -1.99 11.95 -2.96
C ALA A 430 -1.95 11.08 -1.68
N ILE A 431 -3.02 11.08 -0.85
CA ILE A 431 -3.17 10.15 0.29
C ILE A 431 -3.25 8.69 -0.18
N SER A 432 -3.99 8.42 -1.25
CA SER A 432 -4.09 7.09 -1.85
C SER A 432 -2.75 6.61 -2.42
N HIS A 433 -2.02 7.49 -3.12
CA HIS A 433 -0.76 7.17 -3.81
C HIS A 433 0.39 6.91 -2.84
N VAL A 434 0.51 7.70 -1.77
CA VAL A 434 1.54 7.49 -0.74
C VAL A 434 1.26 6.21 0.06
N ALA A 435 -0.01 5.94 0.40
CA ALA A 435 -0.38 4.70 1.10
C ALA A 435 -0.12 3.45 0.23
N GLU A 436 -0.49 3.49 -1.05
CA GLU A 436 -0.26 2.37 -1.98
C GLU A 436 1.22 2.17 -2.27
N THR A 437 1.98 3.24 -2.55
CA THR A 437 3.43 3.19 -2.71
C THR A 437 4.10 2.60 -1.47
N SER A 438 3.74 3.09 -0.27
CA SER A 438 4.34 2.60 0.97
C SER A 438 4.02 1.12 1.23
N ARG A 439 2.79 0.65 0.90
CA ARG A 439 2.42 -0.77 0.94
C ARG A 439 3.30 -1.61 0.02
N ILE A 440 3.55 -1.16 -1.22
CA ILE A 440 4.45 -1.84 -2.16
C ILE A 440 5.87 -1.90 -1.60
N GLN A 441 6.30 -0.87 -0.87
CA GLN A 441 7.55 -0.83 -0.10
C GLN A 441 7.48 -1.56 1.26
N GLY A 442 6.53 -2.48 1.44
CA GLY A 442 6.34 -3.31 2.64
C GLY A 442 5.84 -2.57 3.88
N ARG A 443 5.70 -1.23 3.84
CA ARG A 443 5.26 -0.39 4.96
C ARG A 443 3.78 -0.05 4.82
N ASP A 444 2.93 -0.85 5.44
CA ASP A 444 1.50 -0.51 5.52
C ASP A 444 1.28 0.82 6.28
N LEU A 445 0.49 1.72 5.66
CA LEU A 445 0.03 3.00 6.22
C LEU A 445 -1.50 3.08 6.36
N TYR A 446 -2.24 2.06 5.89
CA TYR A 446 -3.70 2.03 5.98
C TYR A 446 -4.24 1.99 7.43
N PRO A 447 -3.54 1.43 8.45
CA PRO A 447 -3.92 1.61 9.85
C PRO A 447 -3.94 3.07 10.32
N GLN A 448 -3.14 3.95 9.71
CA GLN A 448 -3.04 5.37 10.09
C GLN A 448 -3.90 6.30 9.21
N VAL A 449 -4.08 5.99 7.92
CA VAL A 449 -4.82 6.86 6.97
C VAL A 449 -6.09 6.24 6.38
N GLY A 450 -6.29 4.93 6.49
CA GLY A 450 -7.36 4.19 5.80
C GLY A 450 -8.77 4.58 6.24
N GLU A 451 -8.99 4.83 7.54
CA GLU A 451 -10.30 5.32 8.03
C GLU A 451 -10.64 6.69 7.44
N ARG A 452 -9.68 7.62 7.44
CA ARG A 452 -9.80 8.96 6.85
C ARG A 452 -10.09 8.86 5.37
N LEU A 453 -9.31 8.04 4.64
CA LEU A 453 -9.46 7.84 3.21
C LEU A 453 -10.84 7.25 2.86
N ARG A 454 -11.29 6.20 3.57
CA ARG A 454 -12.62 5.60 3.40
C ARG A 454 -13.74 6.63 3.61
N HIS A 455 -13.67 7.40 4.70
CA HIS A 455 -14.69 8.41 5.00
C HIS A 455 -14.68 9.56 3.97
N ALA A 456 -13.51 10.06 3.58
CA ALA A 456 -13.41 11.14 2.59
C ALA A 456 -13.88 10.71 1.20
N LEU A 457 -13.51 9.51 0.75
CA LEU A 457 -14.01 8.94 -0.51
C LEU A 457 -15.52 8.78 -0.46
N GLY A 458 -16.08 8.21 0.62
CA GLY A 458 -17.53 8.04 0.77
C GLY A 458 -18.29 9.37 0.77
N PHE A 459 -17.82 10.34 1.55
CA PHE A 459 -18.39 11.68 1.66
C PHE A 459 -18.40 12.40 0.29
N HIS A 460 -17.24 12.55 -0.33
CA HIS A 460 -17.12 13.31 -1.58
C HIS A 460 -17.78 12.59 -2.76
N SER A 461 -17.77 11.24 -2.78
CA SER A 461 -18.51 10.49 -3.82
C SER A 461 -20.02 10.72 -3.73
N THR A 462 -20.58 10.77 -2.52
CA THR A 462 -22.02 11.01 -2.30
C THR A 462 -22.46 12.35 -2.89
N TYR A 463 -21.78 13.43 -2.53
CA TYR A 463 -22.10 14.77 -3.06
C TYR A 463 -21.72 14.95 -4.54
N GLN A 464 -20.68 14.27 -5.04
CA GLN A 464 -20.30 14.30 -6.45
C GLN A 464 -21.30 13.56 -7.36
N LEU A 465 -21.99 12.54 -6.85
CA LEU A 465 -23.00 11.76 -7.59
C LEU A 465 -24.35 12.48 -7.74
N GLY A 466 -24.62 13.53 -6.94
CA GLY A 466 -25.83 14.33 -7.10
C GLY A 466 -26.45 14.86 -5.81
N GLU A 467 -26.11 14.29 -4.65
CA GLU A 467 -26.77 14.57 -3.37
C GLU A 467 -26.78 16.08 -3.03
N PRO A 468 -27.93 16.66 -2.62
CA PRO A 468 -28.00 18.06 -2.21
C PRO A 468 -27.13 18.35 -0.98
N ALA A 469 -26.40 19.45 -1.01
CA ALA A 469 -25.62 19.89 0.15
C ALA A 469 -26.58 20.45 1.23
N PRO A 470 -26.57 19.92 2.47
CA PRO A 470 -27.34 20.51 3.55
C PRO A 470 -26.76 21.88 3.94
N GLY A 471 -27.60 22.81 4.45
CA GLY A 471 -27.18 24.20 4.71
C GLY A 471 -25.99 24.38 5.67
N TRP A 472 -25.68 23.39 6.52
CA TRP A 472 -24.49 23.40 7.39
C TRP A 472 -23.19 23.09 6.64
N LEU A 473 -23.25 22.50 5.44
CA LEU A 473 -22.12 22.13 4.61
C LEU A 473 -21.90 23.20 3.55
N CYS A 474 -20.87 24.03 3.74
CA CYS A 474 -20.48 25.06 2.77
C CYS A 474 -21.63 26.04 2.42
N GLY A 475 -22.51 26.32 3.38
CA GLY A 475 -23.72 27.14 3.18
C GLY A 475 -24.80 26.49 2.31
N GLY A 476 -24.73 25.18 2.05
CA GLY A 476 -25.63 24.46 1.15
C GLY A 476 -25.22 24.51 -0.33
N ASN A 477 -24.00 24.95 -0.66
CA ASN A 477 -23.50 25.02 -2.03
C ASN A 477 -22.12 24.33 -2.16
N LEU A 478 -21.93 23.53 -3.21
CA LEU A 478 -20.71 22.76 -3.42
C LEU A 478 -20.20 22.87 -4.87
N THR A 479 -18.99 23.41 -5.02
CA THR A 479 -18.25 23.39 -6.30
C THR A 479 -17.75 21.97 -6.58
N ARG A 480 -18.62 21.14 -7.20
CA ARG A 480 -18.30 19.77 -7.65
C ARG A 480 -17.21 19.78 -8.73
N GLY A 481 -16.47 18.68 -8.86
CA GLY A 481 -15.28 18.60 -9.72
C GLY A 481 -14.21 17.60 -9.26
N LEU A 482 -14.58 16.55 -8.52
CA LEU A 482 -13.66 15.67 -7.78
C LEU A 482 -12.54 15.03 -8.63
N GLY A 483 -12.75 14.90 -9.94
CA GLY A 483 -11.82 14.26 -10.86
C GLY A 483 -11.77 12.73 -10.71
N PRO A 484 -10.96 12.05 -11.53
CA PRO A 484 -10.88 10.59 -11.58
C PRO A 484 -9.93 10.04 -10.48
N ILE A 485 -10.15 10.45 -9.22
CA ILE A 485 -9.23 10.23 -8.08
C ILE A 485 -9.62 9.03 -7.20
N THR A 486 -10.69 8.32 -7.56
CA THR A 486 -11.38 7.35 -6.70
C THR A 486 -10.78 5.96 -6.76
N GLU A 487 -10.14 5.59 -7.87
CA GLU A 487 -9.81 4.21 -8.23
C GLU A 487 -8.84 3.53 -7.25
N ILE A 488 -7.68 4.13 -6.97
CA ILE A 488 -6.66 3.55 -6.06
C ILE A 488 -7.21 3.41 -4.64
N GLY A 489 -7.81 4.48 -4.12
CA GLY A 489 -8.37 4.49 -2.77
C GLY A 489 -9.58 3.55 -2.61
N TYR A 490 -10.43 3.42 -3.63
CA TYR A 490 -11.51 2.44 -3.67
C TYR A 490 -10.98 1.00 -3.71
N ASN A 491 -10.04 0.70 -4.60
CA ASN A 491 -9.45 -0.64 -4.73
C ASN A 491 -8.73 -1.06 -3.42
N ALA A 492 -8.01 -0.14 -2.79
CA ALA A 492 -7.40 -0.37 -1.49
C ALA A 492 -8.43 -0.63 -0.38
N MET A 493 -9.38 0.29 -0.16
CA MET A 493 -10.29 0.20 0.99
C MET A 493 -11.40 -0.83 0.82
N ALA A 494 -11.98 -0.96 -0.37
CA ALA A 494 -13.09 -1.87 -0.64
C ALA A 494 -12.62 -3.25 -1.13
N ASN A 495 -11.88 -3.31 -2.25
CA ASN A 495 -11.53 -4.60 -2.86
C ASN A 495 -10.49 -5.38 -2.03
N ARG A 496 -9.48 -4.70 -1.46
CA ARG A 496 -8.40 -5.33 -0.67
C ARG A 496 -8.67 -5.38 0.84
N LEU A 497 -9.27 -4.33 1.42
CA LEU A 497 -9.57 -4.24 2.86
C LEU A 497 -11.04 -4.50 3.22
N GLY A 498 -11.88 -4.93 2.27
CA GLY A 498 -13.24 -5.44 2.53
C GLY A 498 -14.30 -4.42 2.96
N ASN A 499 -14.03 -3.12 2.86
CA ASN A 499 -14.98 -2.10 3.33
C ASN A 499 -16.13 -1.88 2.33
N SER A 500 -17.38 -1.86 2.81
CA SER A 500 -18.51 -1.45 1.99
C SER A 500 -18.45 0.06 1.69
N MET A 501 -18.42 0.40 0.40
CA MET A 501 -18.23 1.78 -0.09
C MET A 501 -19.12 2.09 -1.31
N THR A 502 -20.43 1.80 -1.21
CA THR A 502 -21.38 1.86 -2.33
C THR A 502 -21.28 3.12 -3.20
N ASN A 503 -21.28 4.31 -2.60
CA ASN A 503 -21.26 5.57 -3.37
C ASN A 503 -19.90 5.77 -4.08
N THR A 504 -18.79 5.40 -3.44
CA THR A 504 -17.47 5.42 -4.10
C THR A 504 -17.39 4.38 -5.21
N ARG A 505 -17.94 3.18 -5.03
CA ARG A 505 -18.01 2.15 -6.09
C ARG A 505 -18.79 2.68 -7.30
N THR A 506 -19.96 3.27 -7.09
CA THR A 506 -20.78 3.85 -8.15
C THR A 506 -20.04 4.96 -8.89
N LEU A 507 -19.40 5.90 -8.18
CA LEU A 507 -18.64 6.97 -8.82
C LEU A 507 -17.41 6.43 -9.57
N THR A 508 -16.65 5.52 -8.98
CA THR A 508 -15.47 4.89 -9.62
C THR A 508 -15.89 4.24 -10.93
N LEU A 509 -16.93 3.39 -10.91
CA LEU A 509 -17.42 2.70 -12.10
C LEU A 509 -17.99 3.65 -13.17
N GLN A 510 -18.59 4.78 -12.79
CA GLN A 510 -19.00 5.84 -13.73
C GLN A 510 -17.82 6.62 -14.32
N GLN A 511 -16.68 6.66 -13.62
CA GLN A 511 -15.45 7.33 -14.06
C GLN A 511 -14.51 6.42 -14.87
N ARG A 512 -14.76 5.11 -14.94
CA ARG A 512 -13.97 4.17 -15.73
C ARG A 512 -14.27 4.30 -17.24
N PRO A 513 -13.25 4.34 -18.13
CA PRO A 513 -11.82 4.37 -17.82
C PRO A 513 -11.32 5.75 -17.37
N ALA A 514 -10.59 5.78 -16.25
CA ALA A 514 -9.93 6.97 -15.73
C ALA A 514 -8.71 7.34 -16.60
N GLY A 515 -8.82 8.48 -17.29
CA GLY A 515 -7.73 9.07 -18.09
C GLY A 515 -6.69 9.79 -17.22
N SER A 516 -6.48 11.08 -17.44
CA SER A 516 -5.57 11.90 -16.62
C SER A 516 -6.18 13.26 -16.27
N ASN A 517 -5.79 13.82 -15.12
CA ASN A 517 -6.09 15.21 -14.76
C ASN A 517 -5.12 16.25 -15.40
N ASN A 518 -4.16 15.81 -16.22
CA ASN A 518 -3.09 16.64 -16.81
C ASN A 518 -2.15 17.30 -15.77
N LEU A 519 -2.10 16.77 -14.54
CA LEU A 519 -1.23 17.23 -13.44
C LEU A 519 -0.39 16.07 -12.87
N PHE A 520 -1.03 15.03 -12.31
CA PHE A 520 -0.35 13.89 -11.67
C PHE A 520 -1.19 12.61 -11.49
N VAL A 521 -2.52 12.68 -11.65
CA VAL A 521 -3.41 11.50 -11.74
C VAL A 521 -3.42 11.04 -13.19
N ALA A 522 -3.13 9.78 -13.46
CA ALA A 522 -3.06 9.22 -14.81
C ALA A 522 -3.22 7.69 -14.83
N TRP A 523 -4.15 7.21 -15.64
CA TRP A 523 -4.32 5.79 -16.03
C TRP A 523 -4.66 4.83 -14.88
N GLU A 524 -5.30 5.32 -13.81
CA GLU A 524 -5.51 4.52 -12.61
C GLU A 524 -6.43 3.31 -12.84
N THR A 525 -7.44 3.40 -13.72
CA THR A 525 -8.24 2.23 -14.11
C THR A 525 -7.41 1.17 -14.82
N LEU A 526 -6.37 1.57 -15.56
CA LEU A 526 -5.46 0.64 -16.20
C LEU A 526 -4.56 -0.05 -15.18
N THR A 527 -3.99 0.69 -14.22
CA THR A 527 -3.02 0.13 -13.25
C THR A 527 -3.66 -0.56 -12.04
N HIS A 528 -4.73 0.02 -11.48
CA HIS A 528 -5.32 -0.37 -10.19
C HIS A 528 -6.77 -0.83 -10.24
N GLY A 529 -7.47 -0.64 -11.37
CA GLY A 529 -8.85 -1.10 -11.53
C GLY A 529 -8.98 -2.59 -11.19
N ASP A 530 -9.64 -2.89 -10.07
CA ASP A 530 -9.83 -4.23 -9.49
C ASP A 530 -8.55 -5.09 -9.39
N ASN A 531 -7.40 -4.44 -9.20
CA ASN A 531 -6.09 -5.07 -9.10
C ASN A 531 -5.61 -5.10 -7.64
N ILE A 532 -5.90 -6.20 -6.93
CA ILE A 532 -5.62 -6.31 -5.47
C ILE A 532 -4.16 -6.68 -5.12
N SER A 533 -3.30 -6.90 -6.13
CA SER A 533 -1.90 -7.31 -5.99
C SER A 533 -1.06 -6.28 -5.26
#